data_AF-A0A9D8IHD5-F1
#
_entry.id   AF-A0A9D8IHD5-F1
#
_cell.length_a   1.000
_cell.length_b   1.000
_cell.length_c   1.000
_cell.angle_alpha   90.00
_cell.angle_beta   90.00
_cell.angle_gamma   90.00
#
_symmetry.space_group_name_H-M   'P 1'
#
loop_
_entity.id
_entity.type
_entity.pdbx_description
1 polymer ?
#
loop_
_entity_poly.entity_id
_entity_poly.type
_entity_poly.pdbx_seq_one_letter_code
_entity_poly.pdbx_strand_id
1 'polypeptide(L)' 'MAIKTFIVSILFVVIAGCASLPSVEDNQTERQVIDIYDNQGRVKERMFIKDGYITIYDKDWKTKGYGKVQK' A
#
# COMPACT_ATOMS: atom_id res chain seq x y z
N MET A 1 -34.28 -27.90 -8.71
CA MET A 1 -33.00 -28.22 -8.03
C MET A 1 -31.74 -27.85 -8.84
N ALA A 2 -31.80 -27.53 -10.13
CA ALA A 2 -30.60 -27.21 -10.93
C ALA A 2 -30.07 -25.77 -10.78
N ILE A 3 -30.95 -24.80 -10.47
CA ILE A 3 -30.59 -23.38 -10.36
C ILE A 3 -29.67 -23.12 -9.15
N LYS A 4 -29.88 -23.87 -8.06
CA LYS A 4 -29.09 -23.74 -6.83
C LYS A 4 -27.64 -24.19 -7.02
N THR A 5 -27.41 -25.17 -7.90
CA THR A 5 -26.09 -25.72 -8.20
C THR A 5 -25.24 -24.76 -9.04
N PHE A 6 -25.86 -23.99 -9.93
CA PHE A 6 -25.17 -23.05 -10.82
C PHE A 6 -24.66 -21.79 -10.09
N ILE A 7 -25.38 -21.36 -9.05
CA ILE A 7 -24.95 -20.22 -8.22
C ILE A 7 -23.70 -20.56 -7.40
N VAL A 8 -23.58 -21.82 -6.96
CA VAL A 8 -22.43 -22.28 -6.17
C VAL A 8 -21.14 -22.28 -7.00
N SER A 9 -21.19 -22.60 -8.31
CA SER A 9 -19.98 -22.62 -9.15
C SER A 9 -19.43 -21.23 -9.47
N ILE A 10 -20.28 -20.21 -9.57
CA ILE A 10 -19.84 -18.82 -9.81
C ILE A 10 -19.11 -18.27 -8.58
N LEU A 11 -19.52 -18.69 -7.37
CA LEU A 11 -18.90 -18.24 -6.13
C LEU A 11 -17.43 -18.71 -5.98
N PHE A 12 -17.09 -19.91 -6.48
CA PHE A 12 -15.72 -20.44 -6.42
C PHE A 12 -14.73 -19.67 -7.31
N VAL A 13 -15.19 -19.15 -8.45
CA VAL A 13 -14.32 -18.38 -9.37
C VAL A 13 -13.92 -17.03 -8.75
N VAL A 14 -14.79 -16.42 -7.94
CA VAL A 14 -14.52 -15.14 -7.27
C VAL A 14 -13.48 -15.28 -6.15
N ILE A 15 -13.45 -16.43 -5.45
CA ILE A 15 -12.51 -16.66 -4.34
C ILE A 15 -11.09 -16.96 -4.85
N ALA A 16 -10.95 -17.63 -6.00
CA ALA A 16 -9.64 -17.94 -6.58
C ALA A 16 -8.93 -16.71 -7.19
N GLY A 17 -9.65 -15.62 -7.47
CA GLY A 17 -9.10 -14.42 -8.12
C GLY A 17 -8.43 -13.39 -7.21
N CYS A 18 -8.46 -13.58 -5.88
CA CYS A 18 -7.86 -12.63 -4.92
C CYS A 18 -6.48 -13.05 -4.38
N ALA A 19 -5.91 -14.16 -4.84
CA ALA A 19 -4.67 -14.72 -4.28
C ALA A 19 -3.44 -14.58 -5.19
N SER A 20 -3.47 -13.67 -6.16
CA SER A 20 -2.35 -13.44 -7.07
C SER A 20 -2.10 -11.96 -7.30
N LEU A 21 -1.73 -11.25 -6.22
CA LEU A 21 -0.77 -10.17 -6.41
C LEU A 21 0.57 -10.85 -6.72
N PRO A 22 1.25 -10.52 -7.82
CA PRO A 22 2.60 -11.01 -8.04
C PRO A 22 3.41 -10.61 -6.82
N SER A 23 4.16 -11.57 -6.27
CA SER A 23 5.27 -11.31 -5.36
C SER A 23 6.25 -10.45 -6.14
N VAL A 24 6.02 -9.14 -6.14
CA VAL A 24 6.99 -8.15 -6.58
C VAL A 24 8.16 -8.39 -5.65
N GLU A 25 9.22 -8.99 -6.19
CA GLU A 25 10.52 -9.02 -5.54
C GLU A 25 10.78 -7.61 -5.03
N ASP A 26 10.74 -7.49 -3.70
CA ASP A 26 10.99 -6.27 -2.98
C ASP A 26 12.44 -5.83 -3.25
N ASN A 27 12.63 -5.14 -4.37
CA ASN A 27 13.64 -4.11 -4.52
C ASN A 27 13.32 -2.91 -3.59
N GLN A 28 12.81 -3.17 -2.37
CA GLN A 28 12.52 -2.16 -1.33
C GLN A 28 13.76 -1.50 -0.73
N THR A 29 14.93 -1.71 -1.34
CA THR A 29 16.10 -0.86 -1.12
C THR A 29 16.01 0.43 -1.95
N GLU A 30 15.02 0.55 -2.85
CA GLU A 30 14.65 1.81 -3.47
C GLU A 30 13.72 2.60 -2.54
N ARG A 31 14.29 3.62 -1.91
CA ARG A 31 13.64 4.82 -1.37
C ARG A 31 12.11 4.84 -1.57
N GLN A 32 11.35 4.34 -0.59
CA GLN A 32 9.90 4.39 -0.66
C GLN A 32 9.45 5.80 -0.28
N VAL A 33 8.80 6.47 -1.24
CA VAL A 33 8.17 7.77 -1.03
C VAL A 33 6.66 7.55 -0.94
N ILE A 34 6.09 7.86 0.20
CA ILE A 34 4.66 7.75 0.45
C ILE A 34 4.10 9.17 0.56
N ASP A 35 3.20 9.51 -0.36
CA ASP A 35 2.46 10.77 -0.34
C ASP A 35 1.21 10.60 0.52
N ILE A 36 1.07 11.42 1.56
CA ILE A 36 -0.09 11.45 2.46
C ILE A 36 -1.00 12.57 1.99
N TYR A 37 -2.24 12.21 1.63
CA TYR A 37 -3.22 13.15 1.08
C TYR A 37 -4.20 13.64 2.14
N ASP A 38 -4.72 14.86 1.96
CA ASP A 38 -5.86 15.36 2.70
C ASP A 38 -7.20 14.84 2.14
N ASN A 39 -8.32 15.19 2.78
CA ASN A 39 -9.65 14.77 2.36
C ASN A 39 -10.08 15.33 0.98
N GLN A 40 -9.30 16.24 0.39
CA GLN A 40 -9.51 16.80 -0.95
C GLN A 40 -8.57 16.16 -1.98
N GLY A 41 -7.76 15.18 -1.60
CA GLY A 41 -6.79 14.53 -2.47
C GLY A 41 -5.53 15.36 -2.74
N ARG A 42 -5.22 16.37 -1.93
CA ARG A 42 -3.99 17.15 -2.05
C ARG A 42 -2.89 16.56 -1.17
N VAL A 43 -1.65 16.55 -1.67
CA VAL A 43 -0.50 16.09 -0.87
C VAL A 43 -0.32 17.03 0.32
N LYS A 44 -0.48 16.46 1.51
CA LYS A 44 -0.33 17.14 2.79
C LYS A 44 1.08 16.94 3.36
N GLU A 45 1.54 15.69 3.34
CA GLU A 45 2.83 15.28 3.90
C GLU A 45 3.49 14.22 3.02
N ARG A 46 4.81 14.14 3.12
CA ARG A 46 5.63 13.18 2.38
C ARG A 46 6.47 12.37 3.33
N MET A 47 6.36 11.06 3.26
CA MET A 47 7.10 10.15 4.10
C MET A 47 8.14 9.43 3.25
N PHE A 48 9.40 9.52 3.67
CA PHE A 48 10.54 8.85 3.04
C PHE A 48 11.02 7.74 3.94
N ILE A 49 11.03 6.51 3.42
CA ILE A 49 11.61 5.36 4.11
C ILE A 49 12.92 5.01 3.42
N LYS A 50 14.02 5.10 4.17
CA LYS A 50 15.36 4.76 3.68
C LYS A 50 16.18 4.15 4.82
N ASP A 51 16.84 3.02 4.55
CA ASP A 51 17.76 2.36 5.47
C ASP A 51 17.16 2.08 6.88
N GLY A 52 15.86 1.79 6.94
CA GLY A 52 15.14 1.57 8.20
C GLY A 52 14.84 2.85 8.98
N TYR A 53 14.98 4.03 8.36
CA TYR A 53 14.57 5.31 8.91
C TYR A 53 13.43 5.91 8.10
N ILE A 54 12.47 6.48 8.82
CA ILE A 54 11.39 7.30 8.30
C ILE A 54 11.77 8.75 8.48
N THR A 55 11.63 9.55 7.43
CA THR A 55 11.62 11.00 7.53
C THR A 55 10.32 11.53 6.97
N ILE A 56 9.63 12.36 7.76
CA ILE A 56 8.37 13.00 7.37
C ILE A 56 8.68 14.45 6.99
N TYR A 57 8.20 14.85 5.83
CA TYR A 57 8.28 16.22 5.33
C TYR A 57 6.88 16.78 5.18
N ASP A 58 6.77 18.10 5.34
CA ASP A 58 5.58 18.82 4.90
C ASP A 58 5.61 19.08 3.38
N LYS A 59 4.55 19.72 2.89
CA LYS A 59 4.41 20.13 1.48
C LYS A 59 5.57 21.00 0.95
N ASP A 60 6.27 21.71 1.82
CA ASP A 60 7.36 22.64 1.49
C ASP A 60 8.73 21.96 1.67
N TRP A 61 8.76 20.63 1.80
CA TRP A 61 9.95 19.82 2.05
C TRP A 61 10.69 20.15 3.35
N LYS A 62 10.00 20.73 4.34
CA LYS A 62 10.56 20.90 5.69
C LYS A 62 10.36 19.62 6.49
N THR A 63 11.42 19.18 7.16
CA THR A 63 11.36 18.00 8.02
C THR A 63 10.45 18.28 9.22
N LYS A 64 9.39 17.48 9.34
CA LYS A 64 8.48 17.47 10.48
C LYS A 64 8.82 16.43 11.53
N GLY A 65 9.48 15.34 11.12
CA GLY A 65 9.85 14.28 12.04
C GLY A 65 10.80 13.28 11.41
N TYR A 66 11.56 12.60 12.27
CA TYR A 66 12.43 11.49 11.91
C TYR A 66 12.25 10.36 12.93
N GLY A 67 12.33 9.12 12.49
CA GLY A 67 12.18 7.96 13.37
C GLY A 67 12.78 6.70 12.77
N LYS A 68 13.25 5.79 13.62
CA LYS A 68 13.72 4.47 13.19
C LYS A 68 12.54 3.51 13.12
N VAL A 69 12.40 2.80 12.01
CA VAL A 69 11.46 1.69 11.88
C VAL A 69 12.00 0.53 12.74
N GLN A 70 11.35 0.23 13.86
CA GLN A 70 11.56 -1.05 14.53
C GLN A 70 10.74 -2.13 13.81
N LYS A 71 11.42 -3.23 13.47
CA LYS A 71 10.84 -4.42 12.87
C LYS A 71 10.18 -5.29 13.95
#